data_AF-A0A7X2IM68-F1
#
_entry.id   AF-A0A7X2IM68-F1
#
_cell.length_a   1.000
_cell.length_b   1.000
_cell.length_c   1.000
_cell.angle_alpha   90.00
_cell.angle_beta   90.00
_cell.angle_gamma   90.00
#
_symmetry.space_group_name_H-M   'P 1'
#
loop_
_entity.id
_entity.type
_entity.pdbx_description
1 polymer ?
#
loop_
_entity_poly.entity_id
_entity_poly.type
_entity_poly.pdbx_seq_one_letter_code
_entity_poly.pdbx_strand_id
1 'polypeptide(L)'
;MYITHEVTVPSALVIHLYEAALDAGQWTGLCGEIATAFDSSSAALVVQQAGAAGLVLDCTAHTGDDLVDDYEQLYRRHEARAQKVQEPGSAAVYASGDPIAGAVACRPVDSFYVVGAVTSYVPAASGLLGMHRSLAWGNYDGRERKRVLAFLPFVERALRLRSRVLQAEMAEHCTLASLEAVLAAVFLIDVELRVLFANVRAAALFGADMPLRLQGGRLQTDSSDAQALARVVRDVAGTGKAGAHALALRRGGRLPLTLMVMPFQPAGRAPSGLPSAIVLARDPEEMMVSSHALSQLFDLTPAEAGVAQALSTGAALEDIAVLHRTSVNTVKTHLHHIYAKTATRRQGELIAMIHQSSATLTGQPCDRSQVFWRRHPIG
;
A
#
# COMPACT_ATOMS: atom_id res chain seq x y z
N MET A 1 29.36 -1.23 50.72
CA MET A 1 28.14 -1.93 50.25
C MET A 1 27.36 -0.94 49.40
N TYR A 2 27.64 -0.91 48.09
CA TYR A 2 26.95 -0.02 47.15
C TYR A 2 25.68 -0.73 46.67
N ILE A 3 24.51 -0.27 47.12
CA ILE A 3 23.23 -0.75 46.60
C ILE A 3 23.03 -0.08 45.23
N THR A 4 23.48 -0.73 44.16
CA THR A 4 23.06 -0.40 42.79
C THR A 4 21.56 -0.65 42.70
N HIS A 5 20.75 0.39 42.87
CA HIS A 5 19.34 0.33 42.51
C HIS A 5 19.28 0.13 40.99
N GLU A 6 18.87 -1.06 40.57
CA GLU A 6 18.58 -1.34 39.16
C GLU A 6 17.61 -0.30 38.62
N VAL A 7 17.98 0.30 37.49
CA VAL A 7 17.13 1.21 36.74
C VAL A 7 16.01 0.36 36.16
N THR A 8 14.84 0.37 36.81
CA THR A 8 13.72 -0.50 36.43
C THR A 8 12.74 0.30 35.56
N VAL A 9 12.51 -0.17 34.33
CA VAL A 9 11.44 0.34 33.46
C VAL A 9 10.16 -0.44 33.80
N PRO A 10 8.98 0.21 33.98
CA PRO A 10 7.74 -0.50 34.25
C PRO A 10 7.40 -1.48 33.12
N SER A 11 7.16 -2.75 33.46
CA SER A 11 6.83 -3.79 32.46
C SER A 11 5.51 -3.51 31.74
N ALA A 12 4.52 -2.96 32.43
CA ALA A 12 3.23 -2.57 31.84
C ALA A 12 3.40 -1.55 30.70
N LEU A 13 4.28 -0.56 30.89
CA LEU A 13 4.58 0.44 29.86
C LEU A 13 5.23 -0.18 28.62
N VAL A 14 6.12 -1.16 28.80
CA VAL A 14 6.75 -1.90 27.70
C VAL A 14 5.73 -2.75 26.93
N ILE A 15 4.80 -3.38 27.64
CA ILE A 15 3.73 -4.17 27.03
C ILE A 15 2.85 -3.27 26.16
N HIS A 16 2.34 -2.17 26.73
CA HIS A 16 1.48 -1.23 25.99
C HIS A 16 2.19 -0.64 24.76
N LEU A 17 3.47 -0.28 24.91
CA LEU A 17 4.30 0.18 23.78
C LEU A 17 4.39 -0.85 22.63
N TYR A 18 4.46 -2.15 22.94
CA TYR A 18 4.46 -3.21 21.92
C TYR A 18 3.08 -3.51 21.35
N GLU A 19 2.02 -3.38 22.14
CA GLU A 19 0.65 -3.46 21.65
C GLU A 19 0.35 -2.30 20.67
N ALA A 20 0.77 -1.09 21.00
CA ALA A 20 0.70 0.09 20.11
C ALA A 20 1.52 -0.07 18.82
N ALA A 21 2.66 -0.77 18.89
CA ALA A 21 3.44 -1.08 17.70
C ALA A 21 2.70 -2.02 16.73
N LEU A 22 1.83 -2.88 17.24
CA LEU A 22 1.01 -3.80 16.45
C LEU A 22 -0.32 -3.17 16.00
N ASP A 23 -0.91 -2.29 16.81
CA ASP A 23 -2.19 -1.64 16.56
C ASP A 23 -2.10 -0.12 16.71
N ALA A 24 -2.37 0.60 15.61
CA ALA A 24 -2.31 2.06 15.59
C ALA A 24 -3.27 2.73 16.60
N GLY A 25 -4.38 2.06 16.93
CA GLY A 25 -5.37 2.60 17.87
C GLY A 25 -4.88 2.67 19.31
N GLN A 26 -3.77 2.00 19.64
CA GLN A 26 -3.24 1.92 21.00
C GLN A 26 -2.09 2.89 21.27
N TRP A 27 -1.74 3.78 20.33
CA TRP A 27 -0.77 4.85 20.63
C TRP A 27 -1.34 5.90 21.59
N THR A 28 -2.65 6.15 21.53
CA THR A 28 -3.32 7.21 22.30
C THR A 28 -3.16 6.98 23.81
N GLY A 29 -2.58 7.97 24.50
CA GLY A 29 -2.41 7.96 25.94
C GLY A 29 -1.09 7.35 26.43
N LEU A 30 -0.32 6.70 25.55
CA LEU A 30 0.98 6.13 25.88
C LEU A 30 1.97 7.20 26.40
N CYS A 31 1.97 8.40 25.81
CA CYS A 31 2.80 9.51 26.28
C CYS A 31 2.40 10.00 27.68
N GLY A 32 1.14 9.87 28.08
CA GLY A 32 0.72 10.15 29.45
C GLY A 32 1.32 9.14 30.45
N GLU A 33 1.35 7.87 30.09
CA GLU A 33 2.00 6.81 30.88
C GLU A 33 3.52 6.99 30.93
N ILE A 34 4.15 7.33 29.81
CA ILE A 34 5.58 7.66 29.76
C ILE A 34 5.88 8.85 30.67
N ALA A 35 5.12 9.95 30.56
CA ALA A 35 5.32 11.13 31.40
C ALA A 35 5.24 10.77 32.89
N THR A 36 4.24 9.99 33.27
CA THR A 36 4.08 9.51 34.66
C THR A 36 5.24 8.63 35.11
N ALA A 37 5.68 7.67 34.28
CA ALA A 37 6.74 6.72 34.62
C ALA A 37 8.13 7.36 34.78
N PHE A 38 8.37 8.50 34.12
CA PHE A 38 9.64 9.23 34.14
C PHE A 38 9.61 10.51 34.97
N ASP A 39 8.54 10.70 35.75
CA ASP A 39 8.35 11.86 36.62
C ASP A 39 8.39 13.18 35.82
N SER A 40 7.63 13.24 34.73
CA SER A 40 7.56 14.35 33.79
C SER A 40 6.13 14.90 33.69
N SER A 41 6.00 16.19 33.39
CA SER A 41 4.70 16.86 33.23
C SER A 41 4.04 16.52 31.88
N SER A 42 4.85 16.24 30.86
CA SER A 42 4.40 15.97 29.50
C SER A 42 5.39 15.09 28.75
N ALA A 43 4.91 14.40 27.72
CA ALA A 43 5.76 13.67 26.79
C ALA A 43 5.20 13.72 25.35
N ALA A 44 6.09 13.51 24.38
CA ALA A 44 5.76 13.40 22.96
C ALA A 44 6.63 12.33 22.32
N LEU A 45 6.01 11.47 21.50
CA LEU A 45 6.70 10.47 20.69
C LEU A 45 6.44 10.77 19.22
N VAL A 46 7.52 11.05 18.49
CA VAL A 46 7.48 11.45 17.09
C VAL A 46 8.36 10.51 16.27
N VAL A 47 7.90 10.12 15.09
CA VAL A 47 8.73 9.41 14.11
C VAL A 47 9.02 10.32 12.94
N GLN A 48 10.27 10.30 12.49
CA GLN A 48 10.72 11.10 11.36
C GLN A 48 11.34 10.18 10.30
N GLN A 49 11.02 10.45 9.04
CA GLN A 49 11.64 9.86 7.87
C GLN A 49 12.46 10.93 7.17
N ALA A 50 13.60 10.56 6.57
CA ALA A 50 14.42 11.50 5.82
C ALA A 50 13.60 12.18 4.70
N GLY A 51 13.55 13.51 4.72
CA GLY A 51 12.85 14.31 3.71
C GLY A 51 11.33 14.42 3.88
N ALA A 52 10.76 13.89 4.98
CA ALA A 52 9.35 14.03 5.32
C ALA A 52 9.15 14.81 6.62
N ALA A 53 7.97 15.40 6.79
CA ALA A 53 7.55 15.97 8.06
C ALA A 53 7.48 14.88 9.15
N GLY A 54 7.75 15.26 10.40
CA GLY A 54 7.61 14.35 11.54
C GLY A 54 6.14 13.96 11.74
N LEU A 55 5.91 12.67 12.03
CA LEU A 55 4.61 12.16 12.42
C LEU A 55 4.57 11.97 13.94
N VAL A 56 3.69 12.70 14.61
CA VAL A 56 3.42 12.50 16.04
C VAL A 56 2.62 11.20 16.20
N LEU A 57 3.19 10.23 16.92
CA LEU A 57 2.48 8.99 17.24
C LEU A 57 1.55 9.19 18.44
N ASP A 58 2.02 9.91 19.46
CA ASP A 58 1.23 10.34 20.61
C ASP A 58 1.89 11.55 21.29
N CYS A 59 1.08 12.34 21.99
CA CYS A 59 1.55 13.42 22.84
C CYS A 59 0.54 13.71 23.96
N THR A 60 1.02 14.23 25.08
CA THR A 60 0.13 14.67 26.16
C THR A 60 -0.60 15.98 25.78
N ALA A 61 -1.91 16.06 26.03
CA ALA A 61 -2.82 17.14 25.60
C ALA A 61 -2.42 18.59 25.95
N HIS A 62 -1.42 18.81 26.81
CA HIS A 62 -0.88 20.14 27.08
C HIS A 62 -0.09 20.72 25.90
N THR A 63 0.31 19.95 24.89
CA THR A 63 0.89 20.45 23.63
C THR A 63 -0.22 20.66 22.60
N GLY A 64 -0.88 21.83 22.63
CA GLY A 64 -1.95 22.17 21.67
C GLY A 64 -1.46 22.32 20.23
N ASP A 65 -2.39 22.26 19.26
CA ASP A 65 -2.10 22.30 17.81
C ASP A 65 -1.30 23.55 17.36
N ASP A 66 -1.48 24.70 18.03
CA ASP A 66 -0.76 25.96 17.74
C ASP A 66 0.69 26.00 18.27
N LEU A 67 1.09 25.02 19.09
CA LEU A 67 2.45 24.94 19.66
C LEU A 67 3.42 24.15 18.78
N VAL A 68 2.92 23.44 17.77
CA VAL A 68 3.71 22.55 16.90
C VAL A 68 4.79 23.34 16.14
N ASP A 69 4.51 24.54 15.64
CA ASP A 69 5.45 25.33 14.83
C ASP A 69 6.65 25.90 15.62
N ASP A 70 6.43 26.33 16.86
CA ASP A 70 7.50 26.80 17.77
C ASP A 70 8.21 25.64 18.48
N TYR A 71 7.50 24.53 18.71
CA TYR A 71 8.06 23.25 19.15
C TYR A 71 9.00 22.67 18.09
N GLU A 72 8.66 22.78 16.80
CA GLU A 72 9.52 22.45 15.65
C GLU A 72 10.79 23.31 15.59
N GLN A 73 10.74 24.60 15.96
CA GLN A 73 11.94 25.44 16.05
C GLN A 73 12.89 25.02 17.18
N LEU A 74 12.33 24.61 18.32
CA LEU A 74 13.11 24.06 19.42
C LEU A 74 13.76 22.73 19.01
N TYR A 75 12.99 21.86 18.33
CA TYR A 75 13.46 20.58 17.81
C TYR A 75 14.42 20.69 16.63
N ARG A 76 14.36 21.71 15.77
CA ARG A 76 15.32 21.91 14.66
C ARG A 76 16.78 21.97 15.13
N ARG A 77 17.06 22.52 16.32
CA ARG A 77 18.41 22.47 16.92
C ARG A 77 18.79 21.07 17.42
N HIS A 78 17.81 20.23 17.74
CA HIS A 78 17.98 18.84 18.17
C HIS A 78 17.95 17.84 16.99
N GLU A 79 17.35 18.20 15.87
CA GLU A 79 17.37 17.50 14.57
C GLU A 79 18.81 17.33 14.06
N ALA A 80 19.69 18.30 14.32
CA ALA A 80 21.13 18.19 14.09
C ALA A 80 21.82 17.06 14.90
N ARG A 81 21.23 16.61 16.03
CA ARG A 81 21.67 15.41 16.75
C ARG A 81 21.06 14.14 16.17
N ALA A 82 19.79 14.18 15.76
CA ALA A 82 19.17 13.07 15.02
C ALA A 82 19.94 12.75 13.74
N GLN A 83 20.42 13.77 13.03
CA GLN A 83 21.24 13.64 11.82
C GLN A 83 22.64 13.05 12.09
N LYS A 84 23.11 13.03 13.34
CA LYS A 84 24.37 12.36 13.76
C LYS A 84 24.14 10.91 14.20
N VAL A 85 22.89 10.51 14.47
CA VAL A 85 22.47 9.16 14.86
C VAL A 85 21.91 8.49 13.60
N GLN A 86 22.80 8.13 12.66
CA GLN A 86 22.40 7.55 11.36
C GLN A 86 22.47 6.02 11.29
N GLU A 87 23.24 5.40 12.19
CA GLU A 87 23.38 3.94 12.20
C GLU A 87 22.17 3.29 12.89
N PRO A 88 21.50 2.31 12.27
CA PRO A 88 20.42 1.59 12.92
C PRO A 88 20.89 0.94 14.24
N GLY A 89 20.14 1.17 15.32
CA GLY A 89 20.54 0.72 16.67
C GLY A 89 21.42 1.72 17.43
N SER A 90 21.77 2.86 16.83
CA SER A 90 22.35 3.98 17.57
C SER A 90 21.26 4.80 18.24
N ALA A 91 21.55 5.25 19.46
CA ALA A 91 20.66 6.10 20.24
C ALA A 91 21.45 7.15 21.01
N ALA A 92 20.86 8.33 21.21
CA ALA A 92 21.44 9.40 21.99
C ALA A 92 20.38 10.04 22.90
N VAL A 93 20.76 10.32 24.14
CA VAL A 93 19.96 11.11 25.08
C VAL A 93 20.57 12.48 25.26
N TYR A 94 19.72 13.49 25.28
CA TYR A 94 20.08 14.86 25.61
C TYR A 94 19.13 15.39 26.67
N ALA A 95 19.57 16.39 27.42
CA ALA A 95 18.72 17.16 28.30
C ALA A 95 19.09 18.63 28.18
N SER A 96 18.15 19.52 28.48
CA SER A 96 18.49 20.94 28.65
C SER A 96 19.45 21.07 29.84
N GLY A 97 20.38 22.03 29.78
CA GLY A 97 21.27 22.37 30.90
C GLY A 97 20.60 23.38 31.83
N ASP A 98 20.03 24.41 31.21
CA ASP A 98 19.29 25.50 31.84
C ASP A 98 17.80 25.45 31.45
N PRO A 99 16.90 26.14 32.17
CA PRO A 99 15.52 26.31 31.74
C PRO A 99 15.46 26.95 30.35
N ILE A 100 14.52 26.50 29.52
CA ILE A 100 14.19 27.09 28.22
C ILE A 100 13.39 28.39 28.47
N ALA A 101 14.05 29.40 29.01
CA ALA A 101 13.40 30.62 29.54
C ALA A 101 12.97 31.63 28.45
N GLY A 102 13.35 31.41 27.19
CA GLY A 102 13.13 32.36 26.09
C GLY A 102 11.99 32.03 25.13
N ALA A 103 11.38 30.85 25.23
CA ALA A 103 10.31 30.44 24.31
C ALA A 103 8.94 30.84 24.87
N VAL A 104 8.26 31.78 24.22
CA VAL A 104 6.88 32.19 24.56
C VAL A 104 5.96 30.97 24.57
N ALA A 105 6.21 30.01 23.68
CA ALA A 105 5.55 28.71 23.58
C ALA A 105 5.64 27.83 24.85
N CYS A 106 6.70 27.95 25.67
CA CYS A 106 6.87 27.10 26.86
C CYS A 106 6.00 27.53 28.06
N ARG A 107 5.52 28.79 28.07
CA ARG A 107 4.80 29.37 29.22
C ARG A 107 3.36 28.87 29.38
N PRO A 108 2.54 28.75 28.32
CA PRO A 108 1.17 28.24 28.44
C PRO A 108 1.08 26.78 28.88
N VAL A 109 2.15 26.01 28.65
CA VAL A 109 2.21 24.56 28.85
C VAL A 109 3.18 24.14 29.97
N ASP A 110 3.70 25.12 30.70
CA ASP A 110 4.64 24.98 31.81
C ASP A 110 5.74 23.92 31.55
N SER A 111 6.40 24.01 30.39
CA SER A 111 7.41 23.04 29.94
C SER A 111 8.75 23.72 29.69
N PHE A 112 9.58 23.79 30.74
CA PHE A 112 10.83 24.56 30.77
C PHE A 112 12.10 23.70 30.78
N TYR A 113 12.01 22.44 31.19
CA TYR A 113 13.12 21.48 31.07
C TYR A 113 12.74 20.35 30.15
N VAL A 114 13.68 19.86 29.34
CA VAL A 114 13.46 18.74 28.43
C VAL A 114 14.54 17.68 28.64
N VAL A 115 14.13 16.41 28.66
CA VAL A 115 15.00 15.29 28.32
C VAL A 115 14.45 14.70 27.04
N GLY A 116 15.31 14.63 26.03
CA GLY A 116 14.95 14.09 24.74
C GLY A 116 15.87 12.94 24.40
N ALA A 117 15.35 12.05 23.58
CA ALA A 117 16.05 10.87 23.16
C ALA A 117 15.78 10.61 21.69
N VAL A 118 16.83 10.30 20.95
CA VAL A 118 16.76 9.96 19.54
C VAL A 118 17.25 8.54 19.36
N THR A 119 16.53 7.75 18.58
CA THR A 119 16.92 6.40 18.19
C THR A 119 16.71 6.19 16.69
N SER A 120 17.70 5.62 15.99
CA SER A 120 17.50 5.15 14.63
C SER A 120 17.04 3.69 14.66
N TYR A 121 15.83 3.43 14.16
CA TYR A 121 15.22 2.10 14.22
C TYR A 121 15.27 1.34 12.88
N VAL A 122 15.34 2.06 11.76
CA VAL A 122 15.63 1.57 10.40
C VAL A 122 16.46 2.63 9.63
N PRO A 123 17.13 2.29 8.52
CA PRO A 123 17.87 3.28 7.73
C PRO A 123 16.99 4.46 7.33
N ALA A 124 17.51 5.67 7.49
CA ALA A 124 16.83 6.93 7.17
C ALA A 124 15.54 7.21 7.98
N ALA A 125 15.32 6.50 9.09
CA ALA A 125 14.21 6.78 10.01
C ALA A 125 14.68 6.85 11.46
N SER A 126 14.12 7.82 12.18
CA SER A 126 14.44 8.08 13.58
C SER A 126 13.19 8.27 14.42
N GLY A 127 13.22 7.77 15.65
CA GLY A 127 12.24 8.02 16.69
C GLY A 127 12.77 9.09 17.64
N LEU A 128 11.91 10.05 17.96
CA LEU A 128 12.17 11.14 18.88
C LEU A 128 11.22 10.99 20.06
N LEU A 129 11.77 10.78 21.26
CA LEU A 129 11.02 10.81 22.51
C LEU A 129 11.42 12.05 23.28
N GLY A 130 10.49 12.96 23.51
CA GLY A 130 10.67 14.14 24.35
C GLY A 130 9.84 14.04 25.61
N MET A 131 10.43 14.40 26.75
CA MET A 131 9.74 14.51 28.03
C MET A 131 10.05 15.87 28.65
N HIS A 132 9.04 16.55 29.19
CA HIS A 132 9.19 17.92 29.68
C HIS A 132 8.73 18.08 31.13
N ARG A 133 9.32 19.06 31.79
CA ARG A 133 9.04 19.43 33.19
C ARG A 133 8.85 20.92 33.33
N SER A 134 8.06 21.30 34.32
CA SER A 134 7.86 22.68 34.74
C SER A 134 9.09 23.28 35.40
N LEU A 135 9.08 24.60 35.55
CA LEU A 135 10.15 25.32 36.24
C LEU A 135 10.28 24.89 37.72
N ALA A 136 9.14 24.59 38.37
CA ALA A 136 9.10 24.18 39.77
C ALA A 136 9.72 22.80 40.02
N TRP A 137 9.72 21.93 39.01
CA TRP A 137 10.23 20.56 39.12
C TRP A 137 11.75 20.47 39.00
N GLY A 138 12.36 21.39 38.25
CA GLY A 138 13.79 21.39 38.01
C GLY A 138 14.22 20.46 36.88
N ASN A 139 15.53 20.47 36.60
CA ASN A 139 16.14 19.76 35.48
C ASN A 139 16.29 18.24 35.74
N TYR A 140 16.46 17.47 34.67
CA TYR A 140 16.73 16.03 34.73
C TYR A 140 18.17 15.73 35.16
N ASP A 141 18.31 14.94 36.22
CA ASP A 141 19.59 14.53 36.78
C ASP A 141 20.24 13.35 36.01
N GLY A 142 21.45 12.95 36.41
CA GLY A 142 22.18 11.86 35.77
C GLY A 142 21.53 10.47 35.94
N ARG A 143 20.80 10.23 37.03
CA ARG A 143 20.08 8.97 37.27
C ARG A 143 18.86 8.89 36.38
N GLU A 144 18.12 9.97 36.25
CA GLU A 144 16.92 10.08 35.41
C GLU A 144 17.26 9.90 33.93
N ARG A 145 18.35 10.53 33.46
CA ARG A 145 18.86 10.32 32.10
C ARG A 145 19.23 8.86 31.83
N LYS A 146 19.80 8.15 32.82
CA LYS A 146 20.07 6.71 32.72
C LYS A 146 18.79 5.88 32.63
N ARG A 147 17.70 6.29 33.30
CA ARG A 147 16.37 5.65 33.12
C ARG A 147 15.87 5.78 31.70
N VAL A 148 15.95 6.97 31.12
CA VAL A 148 15.56 7.21 29.72
C VAL A 148 16.40 6.36 28.76
N LEU A 149 17.72 6.33 28.96
CA LEU A 149 18.63 5.48 28.17
C LEU A 149 18.26 3.99 28.25
N ALA A 150 17.87 3.50 29.43
CA ALA A 150 17.46 2.10 29.62
C ALA A 150 16.11 1.77 28.94
N PHE A 151 15.26 2.78 28.73
CA PHE A 151 13.97 2.61 28.07
C PHE A 151 14.06 2.60 26.53
N LEU A 152 15.03 3.33 25.97
CA LEU A 152 15.18 3.49 24.52
C LEU A 152 15.23 2.19 23.71
N PRO A 153 15.90 1.10 24.14
CA PRO A 153 15.88 -0.15 23.39
C PRO A 153 14.48 -0.72 23.20
N PHE A 154 13.54 -0.46 24.12
CA PHE A 154 12.15 -0.88 23.97
C PHE A 154 11.43 -0.03 22.93
N VAL A 155 11.62 1.29 22.97
CA VAL A 155 11.09 2.25 21.97
C VAL A 155 11.61 1.91 20.57
N GLU A 156 12.92 1.71 20.42
CA GLU A 156 13.53 1.31 19.14
C GLU A 156 12.90 0.02 18.59
N ARG A 157 12.76 -1.01 19.43
CA ARG A 157 12.15 -2.29 19.04
C ARG A 157 10.69 -2.13 18.62
N ALA A 158 9.92 -1.33 19.36
CA ALA A 158 8.53 -1.04 19.06
C ALA A 158 8.38 -0.32 17.72
N LEU A 159 9.18 0.72 17.49
CA LEU A 159 9.19 1.46 16.22
C LEU A 159 9.65 0.58 15.05
N ARG A 160 10.64 -0.29 15.24
CA ARG A 160 11.07 -1.28 14.23
C ARG A 160 9.96 -2.30 13.93
N LEU A 161 9.25 -2.78 14.95
CA LEU A 161 8.11 -3.68 14.79
C LEU A 161 7.00 -3.00 13.98
N ARG A 162 6.62 -1.78 14.37
CA ARG A 162 5.64 -0.97 13.65
C ARG A 162 6.03 -0.75 12.20
N SER A 163 7.30 -0.42 11.94
CA SER A 163 7.81 -0.25 10.57
C SER A 163 7.64 -1.52 9.73
N ARG A 164 7.89 -2.70 10.30
CA ARG A 164 7.66 -3.98 9.61
C ARG A 164 6.18 -4.26 9.33
N VAL A 165 5.30 -3.94 10.28
CA VAL A 165 3.84 -4.07 10.11
C VAL A 165 3.38 -3.15 8.97
N LEU A 166 3.75 -1.87 9.01
CA LEU A 166 3.41 -0.90 7.96
C LEU A 166 3.96 -1.30 6.58
N GLN A 167 5.18 -1.85 6.52
CA GLN A 167 5.75 -2.36 5.26
C GLN A 167 4.96 -3.55 4.72
N ALA A 168 4.54 -4.47 5.58
CA ALA A 168 3.73 -5.62 5.18
C ALA A 168 2.33 -5.17 4.70
N GLU A 169 1.67 -4.27 5.43
CA GLU A 169 0.39 -3.68 5.04
C GLU A 169 0.50 -2.92 3.72
N MET A 170 1.54 -2.11 3.54
CA MET A 170 1.78 -1.40 2.27
C MET A 170 1.99 -2.39 1.11
N ALA A 171 2.78 -3.44 1.32
CA ALA A 171 2.99 -4.48 0.30
C ALA A 171 1.67 -5.17 -0.07
N GLU A 172 0.81 -5.47 0.90
CA GLU A 172 -0.53 -6.04 0.67
C GLU A 172 -1.42 -5.08 -0.13
N HIS A 173 -1.55 -3.82 0.31
CA HIS A 173 -2.36 -2.81 -0.36
C HIS A 173 -1.86 -2.52 -1.79
N CYS A 174 -0.55 -2.39 -1.98
CA CYS A 174 0.05 -2.22 -3.30
C CYS A 174 -0.22 -3.44 -4.19
N THR A 175 -0.12 -4.65 -3.67
CA THR A 175 -0.40 -5.88 -4.44
C THR A 175 -1.85 -5.90 -4.90
N LEU A 176 -2.81 -5.63 -4.00
CA LEU A 176 -4.23 -5.59 -4.34
C LEU A 176 -4.54 -4.45 -5.32
N ALA A 177 -4.02 -3.25 -5.10
CA ALA A 177 -4.20 -2.11 -5.99
C ALA A 177 -3.58 -2.36 -7.38
N SER A 178 -2.46 -3.07 -7.45
CA SER A 178 -1.83 -3.46 -8.72
C SER A 178 -2.69 -4.45 -9.50
N LEU A 179 -3.30 -5.43 -8.82
CA LEU A 179 -4.25 -6.36 -9.45
C LEU A 179 -5.49 -5.66 -9.99
N GLU A 180 -5.99 -4.63 -9.29
CA GLU A 180 -7.08 -3.79 -9.77
C GLU A 180 -6.66 -2.96 -11.01
N ALA A 181 -5.43 -2.43 -11.01
CA ALA A 181 -4.89 -1.58 -12.08
C ALA A 181 -4.59 -2.34 -13.38
N VAL A 182 -4.21 -3.62 -13.32
CA VAL A 182 -3.88 -4.43 -14.52
C VAL A 182 -5.15 -4.91 -15.26
N LEU A 183 -6.34 -4.55 -14.79
CA LEU A 183 -7.64 -4.89 -15.37
C LEU A 183 -7.89 -6.40 -15.56
N ALA A 184 -7.14 -7.25 -14.86
CA ALA A 184 -7.29 -8.69 -14.94
C ALA A 184 -8.26 -9.20 -13.87
N ALA A 185 -9.17 -10.09 -14.26
CA ALA A 185 -9.92 -10.89 -13.30
C ALA A 185 -8.99 -11.99 -12.76
N VAL A 186 -8.80 -12.02 -11.44
CA VAL A 186 -7.89 -12.97 -10.79
C VAL A 186 -8.64 -13.85 -9.80
N PHE A 187 -8.54 -15.16 -9.98
CA PHE A 187 -9.01 -16.17 -9.04
C PHE A 187 -7.83 -16.93 -8.46
N LEU A 188 -7.88 -17.26 -7.18
CA LEU A 188 -7.09 -18.33 -6.58
C LEU A 188 -8.03 -19.50 -6.32
N ILE A 189 -7.70 -20.67 -6.87
CA ILE A 189 -8.54 -21.87 -6.77
C ILE A 189 -7.73 -23.07 -6.33
N ASP A 190 -8.36 -23.99 -5.58
CA ASP A 190 -7.77 -25.29 -5.24
C ASP A 190 -7.97 -26.33 -6.36
N VAL A 191 -7.44 -27.54 -6.16
CA VAL A 191 -7.55 -28.67 -7.12
C VAL A 191 -9.00 -29.15 -7.32
N GLU A 192 -9.91 -28.77 -6.42
CA GLU A 192 -11.35 -29.06 -6.45
C GLU A 192 -12.18 -27.91 -7.08
N LEU A 193 -11.53 -26.89 -7.63
CA LEU A 193 -12.12 -25.66 -8.17
C LEU A 193 -12.81 -24.77 -7.11
N ARG A 194 -12.51 -24.93 -5.82
CA ARG A 194 -13.00 -24.00 -4.80
C ARG A 194 -12.27 -22.68 -4.93
N VAL A 195 -13.02 -21.58 -4.92
CA VAL A 195 -12.47 -20.23 -4.99
C VAL A 195 -12.00 -19.83 -3.59
N LEU A 196 -10.68 -19.73 -3.43
CA LEU A 196 -10.00 -19.29 -2.21
C LEU A 196 -9.88 -17.76 -2.15
N PHE A 197 -9.74 -17.13 -3.32
CA PHE A 197 -9.69 -15.68 -3.48
C PHE A 197 -10.22 -15.28 -4.85
N ALA A 198 -10.91 -14.14 -4.92
CA ALA A 198 -11.30 -13.49 -6.17
C ALA A 198 -11.22 -11.97 -5.99
N ASN A 199 -10.58 -11.27 -6.93
CA ASN A 199 -10.65 -9.81 -6.95
C ASN A 199 -12.01 -9.31 -7.47
N VAL A 200 -12.25 -8.00 -7.39
CA VAL A 200 -13.53 -7.38 -7.80
C VAL A 200 -13.91 -7.73 -9.26
N ARG A 201 -12.92 -7.72 -10.16
CA ARG A 201 -13.15 -8.06 -11.58
C ARG A 201 -13.49 -9.53 -11.80
N ALA A 202 -12.83 -10.43 -11.08
CA ALA A 202 -13.17 -11.85 -11.06
C ALA A 202 -14.59 -12.09 -10.56
N ALA A 203 -15.01 -11.37 -9.51
CA ALA A 203 -16.37 -11.46 -9.00
C ALA A 203 -17.41 -10.99 -10.02
N ALA A 204 -17.11 -9.96 -10.81
CA ALA A 204 -17.98 -9.47 -11.88
C ALA A 204 -18.16 -10.47 -13.04
N LEU A 205 -17.30 -11.49 -13.15
CA LEU A 205 -17.46 -12.57 -14.12
C LEU A 205 -18.45 -13.66 -13.69
N PHE A 206 -19.06 -13.55 -12.50
CA PHE A 206 -20.11 -14.45 -12.04
C PHE A 206 -21.51 -13.92 -12.39
N GLY A 207 -22.40 -14.80 -12.83
CA GLY A 207 -23.79 -14.43 -13.11
C GLY A 207 -24.55 -15.49 -13.89
N ALA A 208 -25.87 -15.32 -14.02
CA ALA A 208 -26.71 -16.27 -14.77
C ALA A 208 -26.38 -16.31 -16.27
N ASP A 209 -25.96 -15.18 -16.83
CA ASP A 209 -25.61 -15.01 -18.25
C ASP A 209 -24.08 -14.93 -18.49
N MET A 210 -23.29 -15.25 -17.48
CA MET A 210 -21.83 -15.17 -17.53
C MET A 210 -21.20 -16.55 -17.74
N PRO A 211 -20.02 -16.64 -18.38
CA PRO A 211 -19.35 -17.92 -18.65
C PRO A 211 -18.94 -18.71 -17.40
N LEU A 212 -18.89 -18.04 -16.24
CA LEU A 212 -18.48 -18.59 -14.97
C LEU A 212 -19.62 -18.45 -13.96
N ARG A 213 -19.84 -19.51 -13.19
CA ARG A 213 -20.79 -19.54 -12.07
C ARG A 213 -20.08 -19.92 -10.79
N LEU A 214 -20.51 -19.34 -9.68
CA LEU A 214 -20.05 -19.72 -8.34
C LEU A 214 -21.17 -20.48 -7.64
N GLN A 215 -21.01 -21.80 -7.48
CA GLN A 215 -22.00 -22.65 -6.80
C GLN A 215 -21.32 -23.40 -5.64
N GLY A 216 -21.82 -23.20 -4.42
CA GLY A 216 -21.24 -23.83 -3.22
C GLY A 216 -19.76 -23.50 -3.01
N GLY A 217 -19.33 -22.28 -3.40
CA GLY A 217 -17.93 -21.84 -3.32
C GLY A 217 -17.01 -22.41 -4.41
N ARG A 218 -17.55 -23.16 -5.39
CA ARG A 218 -16.79 -23.74 -6.50
C ARG A 218 -17.06 -23.00 -7.80
N LEU A 219 -15.99 -22.84 -8.57
CA LEU A 219 -16.03 -22.32 -9.94
C LEU A 219 -16.63 -23.39 -10.86
N GLN A 220 -17.68 -23.01 -11.57
CA GLN A 220 -18.32 -23.83 -12.59
C GLN A 220 -18.37 -23.07 -13.92
N THR A 221 -18.41 -23.80 -15.01
CA THR A 221 -18.57 -23.25 -16.37
C THR A 221 -19.72 -23.97 -17.06
N ASP A 222 -20.40 -23.26 -17.95
CA ASP A 222 -21.66 -23.72 -18.56
C ASP A 222 -21.46 -24.58 -19.81
N SER A 223 -20.21 -24.80 -20.18
CA SER A 223 -19.81 -25.36 -21.46
C SER A 223 -19.22 -26.76 -21.33
N SER A 224 -19.01 -27.40 -22.48
CA SER A 224 -18.13 -28.57 -22.67
C SER A 224 -16.73 -28.40 -22.06
N ASP A 225 -16.35 -27.17 -21.71
CA ASP A 225 -15.00 -26.80 -21.29
C ASP A 225 -14.79 -26.97 -19.77
N ALA A 226 -15.84 -27.28 -18.99
CA ALA A 226 -15.73 -27.53 -17.55
C ALA A 226 -14.72 -28.64 -17.22
N GLN A 227 -14.72 -29.72 -18.01
CA GLN A 227 -13.75 -30.82 -17.86
C GLN A 227 -12.34 -30.40 -18.28
N ALA A 228 -12.19 -29.48 -19.23
CA ALA A 228 -10.89 -28.97 -19.64
C ALA A 228 -10.29 -28.08 -18.53
N LEU A 229 -11.09 -27.17 -17.96
CA LEU A 229 -10.69 -26.34 -16.83
C LEU A 229 -10.29 -27.20 -15.61
N ALA A 230 -11.14 -28.14 -15.21
CA ALA A 230 -10.85 -29.02 -14.08
C ALA A 230 -9.55 -29.82 -14.25
N ARG A 231 -9.27 -30.31 -15.46
CA ARG A 231 -8.02 -31.02 -15.77
C ARG A 231 -6.82 -30.10 -15.67
N VAL A 232 -6.85 -28.94 -16.33
CA VAL A 232 -5.73 -27.99 -16.32
C VAL A 232 -5.43 -27.52 -14.90
N VAL A 233 -6.45 -27.20 -14.11
CA VAL A 233 -6.25 -26.76 -12.72
C VAL A 233 -5.62 -27.87 -11.88
N ARG A 234 -6.09 -29.11 -12.01
CA ARG A 234 -5.51 -30.25 -11.29
C ARG A 234 -4.06 -30.50 -11.68
N ASP A 235 -3.74 -30.43 -12.96
CA ASP A 235 -2.38 -30.65 -13.46
C ASP A 235 -1.43 -29.54 -12.98
N VAL A 236 -1.87 -28.29 -13.06
CA VAL A 236 -1.09 -27.11 -12.65
C VAL A 236 -0.90 -27.05 -11.13
N ALA A 237 -1.98 -27.12 -10.36
CA ALA A 237 -1.95 -27.02 -8.91
C ALA A 237 -1.35 -28.29 -8.26
N GLY A 238 -1.68 -29.48 -8.77
CA GLY A 238 -1.28 -30.76 -8.16
C GLY A 238 0.18 -31.15 -8.40
N THR A 239 0.77 -30.78 -9.55
CA THR A 239 2.16 -31.16 -9.86
C THR A 239 3.18 -30.08 -9.50
N GLY A 240 2.77 -28.81 -9.44
CA GLY A 240 3.64 -27.64 -9.19
C GLY A 240 4.78 -27.44 -10.22
N LYS A 241 4.89 -28.32 -11.22
CA LYS A 241 5.93 -28.35 -12.25
C LYS A 241 5.40 -27.99 -13.63
N ALA A 242 4.08 -28.00 -13.80
CA ALA A 242 3.42 -27.55 -15.01
C ALA A 242 3.54 -26.02 -15.14
N GLY A 243 3.98 -25.54 -16.30
CA GLY A 243 3.98 -24.12 -16.64
C GLY A 243 2.57 -23.53 -16.75
N ALA A 244 2.47 -22.28 -17.18
CA ALA A 244 1.18 -21.65 -17.40
C ALA A 244 0.42 -22.31 -18.57
N HIS A 245 -0.88 -22.56 -18.41
CA HIS A 245 -1.76 -23.19 -19.41
C HIS A 245 -2.89 -22.24 -19.84
N ALA A 246 -3.04 -22.05 -21.15
CA ALA A 246 -4.09 -21.19 -21.71
C ALA A 246 -5.36 -21.99 -22.02
N LEU A 247 -6.52 -21.41 -21.73
CA LEU A 247 -7.83 -21.96 -22.06
C LEU A 247 -8.72 -20.88 -22.66
N ALA A 248 -9.70 -21.29 -23.48
CA ALA A 248 -10.72 -20.42 -24.02
C ALA A 248 -12.09 -21.02 -23.68
N LEU A 249 -12.86 -20.34 -22.84
CA LEU A 249 -14.23 -20.74 -22.50
C LEU A 249 -15.20 -20.19 -23.52
N ARG A 250 -15.93 -21.08 -24.18
CA ARG A 250 -16.90 -20.68 -25.21
C ARG A 250 -18.08 -19.92 -24.61
N ARG A 251 -18.57 -18.95 -25.36
CA ARG A 251 -19.75 -18.12 -25.02
C ARG A 251 -20.68 -18.07 -26.22
N GLY A 252 -21.99 -18.21 -26.00
CA GLY A 252 -22.97 -18.14 -27.08
C GLY A 252 -22.96 -16.75 -27.73
N GLY A 253 -22.63 -16.66 -29.01
CA GLY A 253 -22.68 -15.41 -29.78
C GLY A 253 -21.64 -14.34 -29.41
N ARG A 254 -20.67 -14.66 -28.53
CA ARG A 254 -19.60 -13.76 -28.08
C ARG A 254 -18.23 -14.41 -28.29
N LEU A 255 -17.17 -13.62 -28.35
CA LEU A 255 -15.80 -14.15 -28.37
C LEU A 255 -15.54 -15.02 -27.13
N PRO A 256 -14.71 -16.07 -27.18
CA PRO A 256 -14.42 -16.87 -25.98
C PRO A 256 -13.78 -16.05 -24.85
N LEU A 257 -14.13 -16.33 -23.60
CA LEU A 257 -13.40 -15.81 -22.45
C LEU A 257 -12.05 -16.52 -22.37
N THR A 258 -10.96 -15.75 -22.36
CA THR A 258 -9.60 -16.32 -22.33
C THR A 258 -9.10 -16.45 -20.89
N LEU A 259 -8.52 -17.60 -20.56
CA LEU A 259 -7.95 -17.89 -19.24
C LEU A 259 -6.47 -18.25 -19.36
N MET A 260 -5.70 -17.84 -18.36
CA MET A 260 -4.33 -18.28 -18.12
C MET A 260 -4.28 -18.89 -16.71
N VAL A 261 -4.05 -20.20 -16.63
CA VAL A 261 -3.95 -20.96 -15.37
C VAL A 261 -2.47 -21.17 -15.06
N MET A 262 -2.02 -20.77 -13.88
CA MET A 262 -0.62 -20.87 -13.46
C MET A 262 -0.50 -21.42 -12.04
N PRO A 263 0.58 -22.16 -11.72
CA PRO A 263 0.74 -22.77 -10.40
C PRO A 263 0.92 -21.68 -9.36
N PHE A 264 0.30 -21.85 -8.20
CA PHE A 264 0.54 -21.02 -7.04
C PHE A 264 1.10 -21.86 -5.90
N GLN A 265 2.31 -21.50 -5.47
CA GLN A 265 2.91 -22.05 -4.26
C GLN A 265 3.10 -20.91 -3.26
N PRO A 266 2.44 -20.95 -2.09
CA PRO A 266 2.65 -19.93 -1.07
C PRO A 266 4.13 -19.95 -0.64
N ALA A 267 4.76 -18.78 -0.64
CA ALA A 267 6.14 -18.65 -0.19
C ALA A 267 6.21 -18.81 1.34
N GLY A 268 6.89 -19.84 1.85
CA GLY A 268 7.13 -20.01 3.28
C GLY A 268 7.32 -21.47 3.73
N ARG A 269 7.86 -21.65 4.95
CA ARG A 269 8.08 -22.97 5.61
C ARG A 269 6.80 -23.61 6.17
N ALA A 270 5.61 -23.13 5.82
CA ALA A 270 4.36 -23.72 6.29
C ALA A 270 3.97 -24.91 5.37
N PRO A 271 3.86 -26.15 5.90
CA PRO A 271 3.47 -27.32 5.12
C PRO A 271 1.95 -27.40 4.83
N SER A 272 1.19 -26.33 5.07
CA SER A 272 -0.27 -26.37 5.15
C SER A 272 -1.03 -25.71 4.00
N GLY A 273 -0.35 -25.16 2.99
CA GLY A 273 -1.03 -24.60 1.82
C GLY A 273 -1.64 -25.70 0.96
N LEU A 274 -2.96 -25.71 0.77
CA LEU A 274 -3.61 -26.57 -0.21
C LEU A 274 -3.02 -26.26 -1.61
N PRO A 275 -2.71 -27.29 -2.44
CA PRO A 275 -2.23 -27.07 -3.79
C PRO A 275 -3.24 -26.21 -4.55
N SER A 276 -2.78 -25.09 -5.10
CA SER A 276 -3.66 -24.06 -5.68
C SER A 276 -3.11 -23.55 -7.02
N ALA A 277 -4.00 -22.98 -7.82
CA ALA A 277 -3.67 -22.32 -9.07
C ALA A 277 -4.22 -20.88 -9.07
N ILE A 278 -3.45 -19.96 -9.66
CA ILE A 278 -3.96 -18.65 -10.06
C ILE A 278 -4.59 -18.80 -11.44
N VAL A 279 -5.80 -18.28 -11.60
CA VAL A 279 -6.47 -18.14 -12.90
C VAL A 279 -6.61 -16.66 -13.21
N LEU A 280 -5.97 -16.21 -14.28
CA LEU A 280 -6.22 -14.91 -14.88
C LEU A 280 -7.25 -15.06 -15.99
N ALA A 281 -8.35 -14.32 -15.90
CA ALA A 281 -9.38 -14.28 -16.92
C ALA A 281 -9.40 -12.92 -17.62
N ARG A 282 -9.56 -12.95 -18.94
CA ARG A 282 -9.69 -11.75 -19.77
C ARG A 282 -10.79 -11.94 -20.79
N ASP A 283 -11.76 -11.03 -20.79
CA ASP A 283 -12.77 -10.90 -21.82
C ASP A 283 -12.20 -10.05 -22.98
N PRO A 284 -12.02 -10.61 -24.19
CA PRO A 284 -11.54 -9.86 -25.33
C PRO A 284 -12.46 -8.69 -25.74
N GLU A 285 -13.76 -8.77 -25.42
CA GLU A 285 -14.74 -7.74 -25.79
C GLU A 285 -14.82 -6.58 -24.80
N GLU A 286 -14.34 -6.76 -23.56
CA GLU A 286 -14.25 -5.70 -22.55
C GLU A 286 -12.89 -4.98 -22.55
N MET A 287 -12.02 -5.30 -23.51
CA MET A 287 -10.73 -4.62 -23.64
C MET A 287 -10.93 -3.18 -24.08
N MET A 288 -10.74 -2.25 -23.15
CA MET A 288 -10.87 -0.82 -23.38
C MET A 288 -9.51 -0.18 -23.59
N VAL A 289 -9.42 0.69 -24.59
CA VAL A 289 -8.29 1.61 -24.79
C VAL A 289 -8.75 3.00 -24.40
N SER A 290 -8.00 3.72 -23.56
CA SER A 290 -8.36 5.09 -23.17
C SER A 290 -7.84 6.10 -24.19
N SER A 291 -8.75 6.86 -24.80
CA SER A 291 -8.38 8.00 -25.66
C SER A 291 -7.59 9.06 -24.89
N HIS A 292 -7.90 9.30 -23.62
CA HIS A 292 -7.12 10.24 -22.80
C HIS A 292 -5.67 9.76 -22.61
N ALA A 293 -5.47 8.48 -22.32
CA ALA A 293 -4.13 7.91 -22.19
C ALA A 293 -3.37 7.95 -23.53
N LEU A 294 -4.04 7.65 -24.65
CA LEU A 294 -3.46 7.78 -25.99
C LEU A 294 -3.00 9.22 -26.29
N SER A 295 -3.78 10.22 -25.89
CA SER A 295 -3.40 11.64 -26.00
C SER A 295 -2.14 11.95 -25.20
N GLN A 296 -2.04 11.47 -23.95
CA GLN A 296 -0.89 11.76 -23.08
C GLN A 296 0.38 11.00 -23.50
N LEU A 297 0.25 9.77 -24.00
CA LEU A 297 1.39 8.92 -24.35
C LEU A 297 2.01 9.27 -25.71
N PHE A 298 1.19 9.75 -26.64
CA PHE A 298 1.59 9.94 -28.04
C PHE A 298 1.30 11.35 -28.58
N ASP A 299 1.04 12.31 -27.69
CA ASP A 299 0.74 13.70 -28.02
C ASP A 299 -0.39 13.86 -29.07
N LEU A 300 -1.37 12.94 -29.03
CA LEU A 300 -2.52 12.97 -29.93
C LEU A 300 -3.51 14.02 -29.47
N THR A 301 -4.05 14.77 -30.43
CA THR A 301 -5.22 15.62 -30.18
C THR A 301 -6.43 14.76 -29.79
N PRO A 302 -7.46 15.32 -29.12
CA PRO A 302 -8.66 14.56 -28.76
C PRO A 302 -9.33 13.86 -29.96
N ALA A 303 -9.32 14.48 -31.14
CA ALA A 303 -9.86 13.89 -32.37
C ALA A 303 -9.00 12.72 -32.86
N GLU A 304 -7.68 12.87 -32.87
CA GLU A 304 -6.74 11.79 -33.25
C GLU A 304 -6.82 10.61 -32.28
N ALA A 305 -6.89 10.88 -30.97
CA ALA A 305 -7.02 9.84 -29.96
C ALA A 305 -8.35 9.08 -30.07
N GLY A 306 -9.44 9.77 -30.40
CA GLY A 306 -10.73 9.14 -30.68
C GLY A 306 -10.67 8.20 -31.89
N VAL A 307 -10.05 8.64 -32.99
CA VAL A 307 -9.83 7.81 -34.19
C VAL A 307 -8.95 6.59 -33.85
N ALA A 308 -7.84 6.79 -33.12
CA ALA A 308 -6.93 5.71 -32.73
C ALA A 308 -7.62 4.69 -31.80
N GLN A 309 -8.44 5.16 -30.85
CA GLN A 309 -9.24 4.32 -29.97
C GLN A 309 -10.21 3.44 -30.77
N ALA A 310 -11.03 4.04 -31.65
CA ALA A 310 -12.00 3.29 -32.46
C ALA A 310 -11.32 2.31 -33.43
N LEU A 311 -10.15 2.67 -33.97
CA LEU A 311 -9.36 1.78 -34.80
C LEU A 311 -8.82 0.58 -34.01
N SER A 312 -8.40 0.80 -32.75
CA SER A 312 -7.85 -0.24 -31.88
C SER A 312 -8.87 -1.31 -31.46
N THR A 313 -10.17 -0.96 -31.48
CA THR A 313 -11.29 -1.88 -31.24
C THR A 313 -11.79 -2.56 -32.53
N GLY A 314 -11.13 -2.31 -33.67
CA GLY A 314 -11.42 -2.98 -34.95
C GLY A 314 -12.48 -2.30 -35.81
N ALA A 315 -12.88 -1.06 -35.51
CA ALA A 315 -13.86 -0.34 -36.34
C ALA A 315 -13.33 -0.05 -37.75
N ALA A 316 -14.19 -0.15 -38.77
CA ALA A 316 -13.87 0.24 -40.13
C ALA A 316 -13.77 1.78 -40.26
N LEU A 317 -13.01 2.28 -41.24
CA LEU A 317 -12.80 3.72 -41.40
C LEU A 317 -14.10 4.48 -41.70
N GLU A 318 -15.01 3.83 -42.41
CA GLU A 318 -16.35 4.31 -42.73
C GLU A 318 -17.18 4.50 -41.45
N ASP A 319 -17.14 3.52 -40.55
CA ASP A 319 -17.85 3.58 -39.26
C ASP A 319 -17.26 4.66 -38.35
N ILE A 320 -15.93 4.80 -38.33
CA ILE A 320 -15.24 5.87 -37.61
C ILE A 320 -15.65 7.24 -38.16
N ALA A 321 -15.75 7.38 -39.48
CA ALA A 321 -16.18 8.62 -40.11
C ALA A 321 -17.61 8.99 -39.68
N VAL A 322 -18.53 8.01 -39.66
CA VAL A 322 -19.91 8.20 -39.17
C VAL A 322 -19.92 8.57 -37.68
N LEU A 323 -19.20 7.81 -36.84
CA LEU A 323 -19.13 8.02 -35.39
C LEU A 323 -18.63 9.42 -35.04
N HIS A 324 -17.60 9.90 -35.74
CA HIS A 324 -17.00 11.21 -35.54
C HIS A 324 -17.65 12.33 -36.38
N ARG A 325 -18.74 12.04 -37.10
CA ARG A 325 -19.46 12.99 -37.98
C ARG A 325 -18.54 13.72 -38.94
N THR A 326 -17.64 12.98 -39.57
CA THR A 326 -16.62 13.50 -40.49
C THR A 326 -16.57 12.69 -41.77
N SER A 327 -15.75 13.10 -42.74
CA SER A 327 -15.56 12.33 -43.97
C SER A 327 -14.49 11.24 -43.79
N VAL A 328 -14.57 10.16 -44.57
CA VAL A 328 -13.52 9.12 -44.60
C VAL A 328 -12.15 9.72 -44.96
N ASN A 329 -12.12 10.75 -45.82
CA ASN A 329 -10.88 11.47 -46.14
C ASN A 329 -10.31 12.19 -44.92
N THR A 330 -11.15 12.79 -44.08
CA THR A 330 -10.72 13.43 -42.84
C THR A 330 -10.15 12.41 -41.84
N VAL A 331 -10.79 11.24 -41.71
CA VAL A 331 -10.24 10.13 -40.90
C VAL A 331 -8.87 9.69 -41.42
N LYS A 332 -8.70 9.57 -42.75
CA LYS A 332 -7.39 9.26 -43.37
C LYS A 332 -6.34 10.34 -43.08
N THR A 333 -6.72 11.62 -43.09
CA THR A 333 -5.82 12.72 -42.68
C THR A 333 -5.41 12.60 -41.21
N HIS A 334 -6.35 12.30 -40.30
CA HIS A 334 -6.02 12.04 -38.91
C HIS A 334 -5.07 10.85 -38.76
N LEU A 335 -5.29 9.74 -39.48
CA LEU A 335 -4.37 8.60 -39.48
C LEU A 335 -2.96 8.96 -39.93
N HIS A 336 -2.82 9.80 -40.96
CA HIS A 336 -1.52 10.27 -41.40
C HIS A 336 -0.77 11.04 -40.30
N HIS A 337 -1.47 11.91 -39.55
CA HIS A 337 -0.87 12.61 -38.42
C HIS A 337 -0.56 11.67 -37.25
N ILE A 338 -1.44 10.70 -36.96
CA ILE A 338 -1.21 9.69 -35.92
C ILE A 338 0.04 8.88 -36.24
N TYR A 339 0.21 8.43 -37.49
CA TYR A 339 1.39 7.70 -37.94
C TYR A 339 2.68 8.50 -37.72
N ALA A 340 2.67 9.80 -38.06
CA ALA A 340 3.81 10.67 -37.81
C ALA A 340 4.14 10.80 -36.31
N LYS A 341 3.13 11.01 -35.46
CA LYS A 341 3.29 11.17 -34.01
C LYS A 341 3.69 9.89 -33.28
N THR A 342 3.27 8.74 -33.78
CA THR A 342 3.51 7.42 -33.17
C THR A 342 4.69 6.68 -33.79
N ALA A 343 5.37 7.28 -34.77
CA ALA A 343 6.43 6.65 -35.56
C ALA A 343 6.01 5.30 -36.21
N THR A 344 4.73 5.18 -36.56
CA THR A 344 4.18 4.01 -37.28
C THR A 344 3.91 4.36 -38.74
N ARG A 345 3.78 3.34 -39.60
CA ARG A 345 3.55 3.54 -41.05
C ARG A 345 2.32 2.81 -41.57
N ARG A 346 1.76 1.88 -40.80
CA ARG A 346 0.63 1.03 -41.20
C ARG A 346 -0.37 0.91 -40.07
N GLN A 347 -1.64 0.72 -40.42
CA GLN A 347 -2.72 0.53 -39.45
C GLN A 347 -2.43 -0.62 -38.48
N GLY A 348 -1.92 -1.75 -38.97
CA GLY A 348 -1.55 -2.88 -38.11
C GLY A 348 -0.40 -2.56 -37.14
N GLU A 349 0.56 -1.72 -37.54
CA GLU A 349 1.65 -1.27 -36.66
C GLU A 349 1.12 -0.35 -35.55
N LEU A 350 0.22 0.57 -35.89
CA LEU A 350 -0.46 1.44 -34.91
C LEU A 350 -1.27 0.62 -33.91
N ILE A 351 -2.09 -0.32 -34.38
CA ILE A 351 -2.91 -1.19 -33.52
C ILE A 351 -2.02 -2.02 -32.60
N ALA A 352 -0.96 -2.64 -33.13
CA ALA A 352 -0.02 -3.43 -32.33
C ALA A 352 0.68 -2.58 -31.26
N MET A 353 1.12 -1.37 -31.61
CA MET A 353 1.74 -0.43 -30.68
C MET A 353 0.77 -0.04 -29.55
N ILE A 354 -0.47 0.32 -29.90
CA ILE A 354 -1.51 0.68 -28.91
C ILE A 354 -1.71 -0.46 -27.91
N HIS A 355 -1.85 -1.70 -28.40
CA HIS A 355 -2.07 -2.89 -27.56
C HIS A 355 -0.86 -3.28 -26.71
N GLN A 356 0.35 -2.84 -27.09
CA GLN A 356 1.58 -3.00 -26.30
C GLN A 356 1.81 -1.86 -25.29
N SER A 357 1.04 -0.77 -25.40
CA SER A 357 1.15 0.40 -24.52
C SER A 357 0.29 0.29 -23.26
N SER A 358 0.59 1.12 -22.27
CA SER A 358 -0.21 1.25 -21.04
C SER A 358 -1.59 1.90 -21.26
N ALA A 359 -1.90 2.37 -22.48
CA ALA A 359 -3.24 2.89 -22.82
C ALA A 359 -4.36 1.83 -22.67
N THR A 360 -3.99 0.55 -22.65
CA THR A 360 -4.89 -0.59 -22.42
C THR A 360 -5.15 -0.92 -20.94
N LEU A 361 -4.42 -0.28 -20.01
CA LEU A 361 -4.52 -0.53 -18.56
C LEU A 361 -5.50 0.42 -17.86
N THR A 362 -6.07 1.37 -18.59
CA THR A 362 -6.97 2.39 -18.04
C THR A 362 -8.42 1.97 -18.28
N GLY A 363 -8.96 1.19 -17.34
CA GLY A 363 -10.38 0.83 -17.30
C GLY A 363 -11.16 1.73 -16.34
N GLN A 364 -12.47 1.83 -16.51
CA GLN A 364 -13.32 2.47 -15.51
C GLN A 364 -13.16 1.77 -14.14
N PRO A 365 -13.07 2.53 -13.03
CA PRO A 365 -13.07 1.94 -11.70
C PRO A 365 -14.37 1.16 -11.49
N CYS A 366 -14.25 -0.09 -11.06
CA CYS A 366 -15.39 -0.94 -10.73
C CYS A 366 -15.99 -0.45 -9.40
N ASP A 367 -17.31 -0.31 -9.33
CA ASP A 367 -17.99 0.17 -8.12
C ASP A 367 -17.81 -0.83 -6.97
N ARG A 368 -17.11 -0.40 -5.92
CA ARG A 368 -16.83 -1.20 -4.73
C ARG A 368 -18.09 -1.49 -3.89
N SER A 369 -19.20 -0.78 -4.12
CA SER A 369 -20.45 -0.95 -3.37
C SER A 369 -21.15 -2.29 -3.61
N GLN A 370 -20.79 -3.03 -4.66
CA GLN A 370 -21.40 -4.32 -5.01
C GLN A 370 -20.67 -5.55 -4.44
N VAL A 371 -19.56 -5.38 -3.72
CA VAL A 371 -18.72 -6.50 -3.26
C VAL A 371 -19.03 -6.85 -1.81
N PHE A 372 -20.06 -7.68 -1.63
CA PHE A 372 -20.37 -8.31 -0.34
C PHE A 372 -19.71 -9.69 -0.25
N TRP A 373 -18.41 -9.73 0.10
CA TRP A 373 -17.77 -10.97 0.55
C TRP A 373 -17.09 -10.73 1.89
N ARG A 374 -17.80 -11.12 2.97
CA ARG A 374 -17.27 -11.08 4.33
C ARG A 374 -16.00 -11.91 4.40
N ARG A 375 -14.98 -11.37 5.08
CA ARG A 375 -13.92 -12.14 5.74
C ARG A 375 -14.59 -13.24 6.58
N HIS A 376 -14.65 -14.47 6.09
CA HIS A 376 -14.85 -15.60 6.98
C HIS A 376 -13.51 -15.92 7.64
N PRO A 377 -13.45 -16.00 8.98
CA PRO A 377 -12.27 -16.52 9.64
C PRO A 377 -12.15 -17.98 9.22
N ILE A 378 -10.98 -18.34 8.69
CA ILE A 378 -10.59 -19.73 8.49
C ILE A 378 -10.59 -20.35 9.89
N GLY A 379 -11.58 -21.21 10.15
CA GLY A 379 -11.64 -22.03 11.36
C GLY A 379 -10.67 -23.20 11.30
#